data_AF-A0A2D9JS60-F1
#
_entry.id   AF-A0A2D9JS60-F1
#
_cell.length_a   1.000
_cell.length_b   1.000
_cell.length_c   1.000
_cell.angle_alpha   90.00
_cell.angle_beta   90.00
_cell.angle_gamma   90.00
#
_symmetry.space_group_name_H-M   'P 1'
#
loop_
_entity.id
_entity.type
_entity.pdbx_description
1 polymer ?
#
loop_
_entity_poly.entity_id
_entity_poly.type
_entity_poly.pdbx_seq_one_letter_code
_entity_poly.pdbx_strand_id
1 'polypeptide(L)'
;MCRWLAYTGAEVFLEQLIFEPENSLARQSLSAQHTNWPTNGDGFGVGWYGTRDEPGLFRDVLPAWNDSNLRNVSAPIQSGLFFAHVRASTGASTSRTNYHPFRYGPWLFMHHSTISTNSL
;
A
#
# COMPACT_ATOMS: atom_id res chain seq x y z
N MET A 1 9.69 -9.73 2.22
CA MET A 1 9.17 -9.24 0.92
C MET A 1 7.75 -8.72 1.13
N CYS A 2 7.52 -7.42 0.91
CA CYS A 2 6.24 -6.69 0.97
C CYS A 2 5.03 -7.33 0.20
N ARG A 3 3.87 -6.66 0.21
CA ARG A 3 2.73 -6.96 -0.68
C ARG A 3 2.17 -5.68 -1.27
N TRP A 4 1.67 -5.74 -2.49
CA TRP A 4 1.12 -4.57 -3.17
C TRP A 4 -0.05 -4.94 -4.07
N LEU A 5 -0.88 -3.94 -4.32
CA LEU A 5 -2.09 -3.97 -5.12
C LEU A 5 -2.04 -2.74 -6.04
N ALA A 6 -2.33 -2.95 -7.32
CA ALA A 6 -2.66 -1.88 -8.25
C ALA A 6 -4.00 -2.20 -8.90
N TYR A 7 -4.82 -1.18 -9.07
CA TYR A 7 -6.11 -1.29 -9.70
C TYR A 7 -6.25 -0.26 -10.81
N THR A 8 -6.81 -0.66 -11.94
CA THR A 8 -7.27 0.22 -13.01
C THR A 8 -8.59 -0.33 -13.55
N GLY A 9 -9.61 0.51 -13.67
CA GLY A 9 -10.93 0.07 -14.11
C GLY A 9 -12.05 1.06 -13.79
N ALA A 10 -13.27 0.53 -13.67
CA ALA A 10 -14.42 1.30 -13.18
C ALA A 10 -14.18 1.79 -11.75
N GLU A 11 -14.79 2.90 -11.36
CA GLU A 11 -14.63 3.37 -9.98
C GLU A 11 -15.20 2.36 -8.99
N VAL A 12 -14.37 1.94 -8.05
CA VAL A 12 -14.72 1.06 -6.92
C VAL A 12 -14.31 1.72 -5.62
N PHE A 13 -14.97 1.35 -4.52
CA PHE A 13 -14.48 1.76 -3.21
C PHE A 13 -13.16 1.06 -2.92
N LEU A 14 -12.21 1.80 -2.36
CA LEU A 14 -10.87 1.30 -2.06
C LEU A 14 -10.94 0.09 -1.12
N GLU A 15 -11.88 0.07 -0.17
CA GLU A 15 -12.07 -1.03 0.77
C GLU A 15 -12.42 -2.37 0.09
N GLN A 16 -13.09 -2.33 -1.07
CA GLN A 16 -13.52 -3.53 -1.81
C GLN A 16 -12.35 -4.37 -2.30
N LEU A 17 -11.16 -3.78 -2.41
CA LEU A 17 -9.94 -4.52 -2.79
C LEU A 17 -8.91 -4.57 -1.65
N ILE A 18 -8.93 -3.60 -0.74
CA ILE A 18 -7.99 -3.57 0.40
C ILE A 18 -8.40 -4.57 1.49
N PHE A 19 -9.70 -4.74 1.75
CA PHE A 19 -10.20 -5.50 2.91
C PHE A 19 -11.11 -6.67 2.56
N GLU A 20 -12.00 -6.53 1.58
CA GLU A 20 -13.08 -7.50 1.32
C GLU A 20 -12.65 -8.85 0.73
N PRO A 21 -11.67 -8.94 -0.20
CA PRO A 21 -11.32 -10.23 -0.79
C PRO A 21 -10.84 -11.23 0.26
N GLU A 22 -11.11 -12.53 0.07
CA GLU A 22 -10.65 -13.56 1.01
C GLU A 22 -9.13 -13.49 1.23
N ASN A 23 -8.38 -13.21 0.16
CA ASN A 23 -6.93 -12.97 0.19
C ASN A 23 -6.61 -11.47 0.05
N SER A 24 -7.35 -10.60 0.74
CA SER A 24 -7.19 -9.14 0.67
C SER A 24 -5.78 -8.66 1.06
N LEU A 25 -5.44 -7.43 0.64
CA LEU A 25 -4.15 -6.82 1.00
C LEU A 25 -3.99 -6.71 2.53
N ALA A 26 -5.07 -6.39 3.25
CA ALA A 26 -5.08 -6.36 4.70
C ALA A 26 -4.81 -7.74 5.32
N ARG A 27 -5.40 -8.83 4.79
CA ARG A 27 -5.09 -10.19 5.25
C ARG A 27 -3.65 -10.58 4.95
N GLN A 28 -3.16 -10.24 3.76
CA GLN A 28 -1.77 -10.47 3.37
C GLN A 28 -0.78 -9.64 4.20
N SER A 29 -1.20 -8.53 4.81
CA SER A 29 -0.40 -7.78 5.79
C SER A 29 -0.11 -8.62 7.04
N LEU A 30 -1.04 -9.47 7.48
CA LEU A 30 -0.86 -10.34 8.65
C LEU A 30 -0.24 -11.69 8.28
N SER A 31 -0.80 -12.35 7.25
CA SER A 31 -0.50 -13.74 6.90
C SER A 31 -0.56 -13.95 5.37
N ALA A 32 0.42 -13.38 4.68
CA ALA A 32 0.64 -13.59 3.26
C ALA A 32 0.97 -15.06 2.94
N GLN A 33 0.32 -15.58 1.91
CA GLN A 33 0.61 -16.90 1.34
C GLN A 33 1.70 -16.79 0.26
N HIS A 34 2.29 -17.94 -0.10
CA HIS A 34 3.32 -18.06 -1.15
C HIS A 34 4.53 -17.14 -0.94
N THR A 35 5.07 -17.10 0.28
CA THR A 35 6.25 -16.30 0.66
C THR A 35 6.93 -16.85 1.90
N ASN A 36 8.23 -16.56 2.03
CA ASN A 36 8.99 -16.79 3.26
C ASN A 36 8.84 -15.65 4.27
N TRP A 37 8.10 -14.59 3.93
CA TRP A 37 7.80 -13.43 4.77
C TRP A 37 6.28 -13.28 4.92
N PRO A 38 5.65 -14.04 5.84
CA PRO A 38 4.19 -14.07 5.96
C PRO A 38 3.64 -12.75 6.51
N THR A 39 4.33 -12.10 7.43
CA THR A 39 3.86 -10.85 8.05
C THR A 39 4.52 -9.64 7.41
N ASN A 40 3.68 -8.67 7.03
CA ASN A 40 4.04 -7.37 6.45
C ASN A 40 3.40 -6.27 7.33
N GLY A 41 3.94 -6.10 8.54
CA GLY A 41 3.41 -5.21 9.57
C GLY A 41 4.12 -3.87 9.72
N ASP A 42 5.12 -3.57 8.89
CA ASP A 42 6.01 -2.41 9.05
C ASP A 42 5.44 -1.13 8.41
N GLY A 43 4.12 -1.00 8.43
CA GLY A 43 3.38 0.10 7.82
C GLY A 43 2.80 -0.21 6.45
N PHE A 44 2.02 0.74 5.95
CA PHE A 44 1.35 0.68 4.66
C PHE A 44 1.29 2.05 3.99
N GLY A 45 0.86 2.04 2.73
CA GLY A 45 0.34 3.23 2.10
C GLY A 45 -0.63 2.92 0.98
N VAL A 46 -1.48 3.90 0.70
CA VAL A 46 -2.50 3.89 -0.35
C VAL A 46 -2.42 5.22 -1.07
N GLY A 47 -2.43 5.19 -2.39
CA GLY A 47 -2.54 6.39 -3.22
C GLY A 47 -3.58 6.17 -4.30
N TRP A 48 -4.42 7.16 -4.54
CA TRP A 48 -5.57 7.05 -5.44
C TRP A 48 -5.73 8.31 -6.27
N TYR A 49 -6.21 8.14 -7.50
CA TYR A 49 -6.56 9.27 -8.36
C TYR A 49 -8.02 9.63 -8.13
N GLY A 50 -8.28 10.90 -7.89
CA GLY A 50 -9.63 11.45 -7.67
C GLY A 50 -9.89 12.61 -8.62
N THR A 51 -10.65 13.60 -8.17
CA THR A 51 -11.01 14.78 -8.99
C THR A 51 -9.91 15.83 -9.13
N ARG A 52 -8.80 15.68 -8.40
CA ARG A 52 -7.65 16.59 -8.43
C ARG A 52 -6.53 16.00 -9.28
N ASP A 53 -5.71 16.86 -9.89
CA ASP A 53 -4.54 16.46 -10.68
C ASP A 53 -3.51 15.69 -9.85
N GLU A 54 -3.34 16.06 -8.57
CA GLU A 54 -2.49 15.32 -7.65
C GLU A 54 -3.26 14.17 -6.99
N PRO A 55 -2.73 12.94 -7.05
CA PRO A 55 -3.36 11.80 -6.40
C PRO A 55 -3.34 11.95 -4.88
N GLY A 56 -4.43 11.52 -4.24
CA GLY A 56 -4.52 11.40 -2.80
C GLY A 56 -3.54 10.38 -2.27
N LEU A 57 -3.12 10.55 -1.02
CA LEU A 57 -2.10 9.72 -0.41
C LEU A 57 -2.35 9.57 1.09
N PHE A 58 -2.35 8.34 1.56
CA PHE A 58 -2.45 7.99 2.98
C PHE A 58 -1.41 6.93 3.31
N ARG A 59 -0.60 7.16 4.34
CA ARG A 59 0.49 6.27 4.77
C ARG A 59 0.55 6.25 6.28
N ASP A 60 0.76 5.07 6.86
CA ASP A 60 0.98 4.94 8.29
C ASP A 60 2.04 3.87 8.61
N VAL A 61 2.61 3.99 9.80
CA VAL A 61 3.59 3.05 10.37
C VAL A 61 2.92 1.83 10.99
N LEU A 62 1.63 1.95 11.32
CA LEU A 62 0.85 0.88 11.91
C LEU A 62 0.50 -0.21 10.87
N PRO A 63 0.32 -1.46 11.30
CA PRO A 63 0.00 -2.54 10.39
C PRO A 63 -1.42 -2.43 9.81
N ALA A 64 -1.57 -2.74 8.52
CA ALA A 64 -2.84 -2.59 7.81
C ALA A 64 -3.96 -3.53 8.29
N TRP A 65 -3.64 -4.70 8.85
CA TRP A 65 -4.66 -5.71 9.23
C TRP A 65 -5.61 -5.25 10.33
N ASN A 66 -5.24 -4.23 11.12
CA ASN A 66 -6.06 -3.71 12.22
C ASN A 66 -6.04 -2.17 12.33
N ASP A 67 -5.77 -1.48 11.22
CA ASP A 67 -5.77 -0.02 11.21
C ASP A 67 -7.19 0.52 10.92
N SER A 68 -7.83 1.08 11.95
CA SER A 68 -9.16 1.67 11.84
C SER A 68 -9.19 2.92 10.97
N ASN A 69 -8.10 3.69 10.91
CA ASN A 69 -8.02 4.87 10.06
C ASN A 69 -7.93 4.47 8.58
N LEU A 70 -7.16 3.44 8.25
CA LEU A 70 -7.12 2.89 6.90
C LEU A 70 -8.52 2.46 6.45
N ARG A 71 -9.26 1.74 7.32
CA ARG A 71 -10.64 1.35 7.02
C ARG A 71 -11.57 2.56 6.83
N ASN A 72 -11.51 3.53 7.74
CA ASN A 72 -12.34 4.74 7.67
C ASN A 72 -12.02 5.61 6.44
N VAL A 73 -10.77 5.61 5.98
CA VAL A 73 -10.34 6.32 4.77
C VAL A 73 -10.73 5.54 3.51
N SER A 74 -10.55 4.22 3.48
CA SER A 74 -10.81 3.41 2.30
C SER A 74 -12.30 3.20 2.00
N ALA A 75 -13.16 3.29 3.02
CA ALA A 75 -14.59 3.05 2.86
C ALA A 75 -15.31 4.11 1.99
N PRO A 76 -15.10 5.43 2.17
CA PRO A 76 -15.80 6.42 1.36
C PRO A 76 -15.10 6.79 0.06
N ILE A 77 -13.83 6.41 -0.14
CA ILE A 77 -13.05 6.81 -1.31
C ILE A 77 -13.34 5.86 -2.47
N GLN A 78 -13.74 6.41 -3.61
CA GLN A 78 -13.84 5.71 -4.88
C GLN A 78 -12.71 6.12 -5.82
N SER A 79 -12.19 5.17 -6.60
CA SER A 79 -11.22 5.48 -7.64
C SER A 79 -11.16 4.39 -8.70
N GLY A 80 -11.06 4.82 -9.96
CA GLY A 80 -10.77 3.94 -11.10
C GLY A 80 -9.28 3.63 -11.26
N LEU A 81 -8.38 4.27 -10.50
CA LEU A 81 -6.94 4.04 -10.55
C LEU A 81 -6.33 4.27 -9.17
N PHE A 82 -5.77 3.22 -8.56
CA PHE A 82 -5.10 3.37 -7.27
C PHE A 82 -4.06 2.29 -7.01
N PHE A 83 -3.18 2.58 -6.06
CA PHE A 83 -2.10 1.74 -5.57
C PHE A 83 -2.23 1.56 -4.06
N ALA A 84 -1.95 0.37 -3.57
CA ALA A 84 -1.84 0.09 -2.14
C ALA A 84 -0.67 -0.86 -1.87
N HIS A 85 0.01 -0.67 -0.75
CA HIS A 85 1.25 -1.41 -0.44
C HIS A 85 1.41 -1.60 1.07
N VAL A 86 1.73 -2.82 1.51
CA VAL A 86 2.03 -3.17 2.92
C VAL A 86 3.46 -3.67 3.03
N ARG A 87 4.18 -3.28 4.08
CA ARG A 87 5.64 -3.48 4.16
C ARG A 87 6.05 -4.62 5.07
N ALA A 88 7.05 -5.38 4.61
CA ALA A 88 7.95 -6.19 5.42
C ALA A 88 9.37 -5.64 5.22
N SER A 89 9.80 -4.72 6.09
CA SER A 89 11.09 -4.04 6.01
C SER A 89 12.19 -4.90 6.65
N THR A 90 13.31 -5.08 5.96
CA THR A 90 14.46 -5.86 6.44
C THR A 90 15.67 -4.98 6.82
N GLY A 91 15.46 -3.69 7.14
CA GLY A 91 16.54 -2.82 7.63
C GLY A 91 16.49 -1.35 7.20
N ALA A 92 15.56 -0.93 6.33
CA ALA A 92 15.36 0.49 6.03
C ALA A 92 14.60 1.19 7.17
N SER A 93 14.99 2.43 7.50
CA SER A 93 14.37 3.22 8.58
C SER A 93 12.85 3.35 8.38
N THR A 94 12.12 3.22 9.49
CA THR A 94 10.67 3.34 9.57
C THR A 94 10.26 4.81 9.62
N SER A 95 10.28 5.47 8.46
CA SER A 95 9.72 6.81 8.28
C SER A 95 8.57 6.75 7.27
N ARG A 96 7.53 7.58 7.49
CA ARG A 96 6.42 7.77 6.54
C ARG A 96 6.89 8.21 5.14
N THR A 97 8.09 8.77 5.04
CA THR A 97 8.72 9.12 3.75
C THR A 97 9.18 7.90 2.96
N ASN A 98 9.40 6.76 3.62
CA ASN A 98 9.91 5.52 3.00
C ASN A 98 8.78 4.53 2.66
N TYR A 99 7.52 4.95 2.74
CA TYR A 99 6.35 4.12 2.48
C TYR A 99 5.81 4.39 1.08
N HIS A 100 5.64 3.30 0.34
CA HIS A 100 4.93 3.30 -0.94
C HIS A 100 3.44 3.59 -0.76
N PRO A 101 2.77 4.13 -1.79
CA PRO A 101 3.34 4.62 -3.05
C PRO A 101 4.06 5.95 -2.86
N PHE A 102 5.16 6.18 -3.57
CA PHE A 102 5.79 7.50 -3.73
C PHE A 102 4.96 8.36 -4.68
N ARG A 103 5.00 9.68 -4.48
CA ARG A 103 4.25 10.65 -5.30
C ARG A 103 5.18 11.75 -5.81
N TYR A 104 5.13 12.05 -7.10
CA TYR A 104 5.80 13.21 -7.71
C TYR A 104 4.84 13.87 -8.71
N GLY A 105 4.28 15.02 -8.33
CA GLY A 105 3.19 15.64 -9.09
C GLY A 105 2.02 14.66 -9.29
N PRO A 106 1.58 14.42 -10.54
CA PRO A 106 0.49 13.49 -10.83
C PRO A 106 0.92 12.01 -10.79
N TRP A 107 2.19 11.69 -10.55
CA TRP A 107 2.71 10.33 -10.68
C TRP A 107 2.74 9.61 -9.33
N LEU A 108 2.17 8.42 -9.28
CA LEU A 108 2.43 7.44 -8.23
C LEU A 108 3.44 6.38 -8.67
N PHE A 109 4.28 5.92 -7.76
CA PHE A 109 5.25 4.85 -7.99
C PHE A 109 5.37 3.91 -6.79
N MET A 110 5.48 2.60 -7.04
CA MET A 110 5.75 1.58 -6.02
C MET A 110 6.92 0.72 -6.45
N HIS A 111 7.71 0.27 -5.48
CA HIS A 111 8.83 -0.64 -5.71
C HIS A 111 8.78 -1.82 -4.73
N HIS A 112 9.03 -3.02 -5.24
CA HIS A 112 9.07 -4.24 -4.44
C HIS A 112 10.37 -4.99 -4.74
N SER A 113 11.46 -4.57 -4.10
CA SER A 113 12.74 -5.29 -4.07
C SER A 113 13.70 -4.59 -3.11
N THR A 114 14.93 -5.10 -3.03
CA THR A 114 16.09 -4.38 -2.49
C THR A 114 17.00 -3.96 -3.64
N ILE A 115 17.51 -2.73 -3.59
CA ILE A 115 18.56 -2.25 -4.49
C ILE A 115 19.80 -2.04 -3.63
N SER A 116 20.87 -2.77 -3.91
CA SER A 116 22.17 -2.53 -3.29
C SER A 116 22.97 -1.57 -4.16
N THR A 117 23.58 -0.56 -3.56
CA THR A 117 24.66 0.17 -4.21
C THR A 117 25.87 -0.76 -4.26
N ASN A 118 26.25 -1.22 -5.45
CA ASN A 118 27.60 -1.78 -5.61
C ASN A 118 28.57 -0.63 -5.33
N SER A 119 29.36 -0.75 -4.27
CA SER A 119 30.62 -0.03 -4.18
C SER A 119 31.51 -0.55 -5.30
N LEU A 120 31.71 0.27 -6.34
CA LEU A 120 32.85 0.12 -7.23
C LEU A 120 34.14 0.36 -6.43
#